data_AF-A0A507FFT6-F1
#
_entry.id   AF-A0A507FFT6-F1
#
_cell.length_a   1.000
_cell.length_b   1.000
_cell.length_c   1.000
_cell.angle_alpha   90.00
_cell.angle_beta   90.00
_cell.angle_gamma   90.00
#
_symmetry.space_group_name_H-M   'P 1'
#
loop_
_entity.id
_entity.type
_entity.pdbx_description
1 polymer ?
#
loop_
_entity_poly.entity_id
_entity_poly.type
_entity_poly.pdbx_seq_one_letter_code
_entity_poly.pdbx_strand_id
1 'polypeptide(L)'
;MTKSVAFASTHQTQPLFTSTCIDCVSDEHDFQLVVSTGPIARGSVLLIEHVVFGTHADISKALRTDTALAQALHPRTPEMMLKPAEANGGDARATKEVSEAEFMNAKIDSNAFCGPDGSMRLGPSVTRFNHSCDPNAIVRYVYEETVYKHRQGYRKDGFAVVYACKDVSPGEEICYQYNPYAHDMFSCACPMSMSQRQQMQDKNAQVVGPPIFEANRSFLESAISKYLDDKEGTCAHCGNQVQRICTGCETVSYCNAVCQKGDWQRHKAICKRKAFGV
;
A
#
# COMPACT_ATOMS: atom_id res chain seq x y z
N MET A 1 16.21 -13.80 -16.14
CA MET A 1 16.31 -14.60 -14.88
C MET A 1 15.46 -13.91 -13.83
N THR A 2 14.58 -14.61 -13.12
CA THR A 2 13.76 -14.01 -12.04
C THR A 2 14.53 -13.98 -10.72
N LYS A 3 14.30 -12.95 -9.90
CA LYS A 3 14.94 -12.78 -8.58
C LYS A 3 13.89 -12.52 -7.51
N SER A 4 14.09 -13.07 -6.31
CA SER A 4 13.24 -12.77 -5.15
C SER A 4 13.43 -11.31 -4.71
N VAL A 5 12.32 -10.66 -4.39
CA VAL A 5 12.23 -9.26 -3.98
C VAL A 5 11.48 -9.19 -2.64
N ALA A 6 12.15 -8.67 -1.61
CA ALA A 6 11.52 -8.52 -0.30
C ALA A 6 10.29 -7.60 -0.35
N PHE A 7 9.27 -7.92 0.44
CA PHE A 7 8.16 -7.02 0.72
C PHE A 7 8.69 -5.80 1.49
N ALA A 8 8.38 -4.60 1.01
CA ALA A 8 9.06 -3.38 1.44
C ALA A 8 8.34 -2.71 2.62
N SER A 9 9.10 -2.41 3.68
CA SER A 9 8.67 -1.49 4.74
C SER A 9 9.20 -0.09 4.45
N THR A 10 8.38 0.93 4.69
CA THR A 10 8.73 2.34 4.48
C THR A 10 8.34 3.18 5.70
N HIS A 11 8.54 4.50 5.66
CA HIS A 11 8.10 5.39 6.74
C HIS A 11 6.57 5.54 6.81
N GLN A 12 5.88 5.36 5.68
CA GLN A 12 4.43 5.58 5.55
C GLN A 12 3.59 4.30 5.56
N THR A 13 4.20 3.15 5.27
CA THR A 13 3.51 1.87 5.07
C THR A 13 4.45 0.72 5.42
N GLN A 14 3.89 -0.40 5.89
CA GLN A 14 4.67 -1.60 6.14
C GLN A 14 3.80 -2.87 6.12
N PRO A 15 4.36 -4.02 5.72
CA PRO A 15 3.76 -5.33 5.98
C PRO A 15 3.73 -5.59 7.50
N LEU A 16 2.54 -5.91 8.02
CA LEU A 16 2.33 -6.41 9.37
C LEU A 16 2.47 -7.94 9.41
N PHE A 17 2.17 -8.60 8.29
CA PHE A 17 2.30 -10.03 8.11
C PHE A 17 2.51 -10.36 6.65
N THR A 18 3.38 -11.35 6.39
CA THR A 18 3.56 -11.96 5.08
C THR A 18 3.64 -13.47 5.28
N SER A 19 2.86 -14.23 4.54
CA SER A 19 2.91 -15.70 4.60
C SER A 19 4.28 -16.21 4.16
N THR A 20 4.81 -17.20 4.86
CA THR A 20 6.05 -17.88 4.46
C THR A 20 5.87 -18.75 3.21
N CYS A 21 4.62 -18.98 2.80
CA CYS A 21 4.28 -19.73 1.60
C CYS A 21 4.17 -18.84 0.35
N ILE A 22 4.51 -17.55 0.41
CA ILE A 22 4.51 -16.66 -0.74
C ILE A 22 5.89 -16.03 -0.94
N ASP A 23 6.28 -15.82 -2.18
CA ASP A 23 7.46 -15.04 -2.55
C ASP A 23 7.09 -14.04 -3.65
N CYS A 24 7.76 -12.90 -3.66
CA CYS A 24 7.63 -11.93 -4.75
C CYS A 24 8.86 -12.05 -5.63
N VAL A 25 8.65 -12.28 -6.92
CA VAL A 25 9.72 -12.37 -7.89
C VAL A 25 9.59 -11.25 -8.93
N SER A 26 10.73 -10.70 -9.35
CA SER A 26 10.81 -9.75 -10.46
C SER A 26 11.58 -10.36 -11.62
N ASP A 27 11.21 -9.99 -12.84
CA ASP A 27 12.03 -10.25 -14.02
C ASP A 27 13.09 -9.14 -14.24
N GLU A 28 13.75 -9.17 -15.39
CA GLU A 28 14.78 -8.20 -15.78
C GLU A 28 14.23 -6.82 -16.18
N HIS A 29 12.92 -6.70 -16.38
CA HIS A 29 12.20 -5.47 -16.69
C HIS A 29 11.39 -4.95 -15.49
N ASP A 30 11.63 -5.52 -14.30
CA ASP A 30 10.91 -5.24 -13.05
C ASP A 30 9.40 -5.54 -13.13
N PHE A 31 9.00 -6.48 -13.99
CA PHE A 31 7.68 -7.09 -13.87
C PHE A 31 7.67 -7.98 -12.62
N GLN A 32 6.87 -7.57 -11.65
CA GLN A 32 6.73 -8.26 -10.38
C GLN A 32 5.51 -9.17 -10.42
N LEU A 33 5.65 -10.33 -9.80
CA LEU A 33 4.56 -11.27 -9.56
C LEU A 33 4.77 -11.95 -8.21
N VAL A 34 3.66 -12.33 -7.57
CA VAL A 34 3.67 -13.07 -6.31
C VAL A 34 3.37 -14.53 -6.63
N VAL A 35 4.19 -15.45 -6.12
CA VAL A 35 4.05 -16.90 -6.36
C VAL A 35 3.98 -17.67 -5.06
N SER A 36 3.32 -18.81 -5.10
CA SER A 36 3.29 -19.75 -4.00
C SER A 36 4.61 -20.52 -3.90
N THR A 37 5.26 -20.54 -2.74
CA THR A 37 6.46 -21.37 -2.48
C THR A 37 6.12 -22.74 -1.89
N GLY A 38 4.86 -22.94 -1.50
CA GLY A 38 4.33 -24.20 -0.96
C GLY A 38 2.82 -24.32 -1.21
N PRO A 39 2.15 -25.37 -0.70
CA PRO A 39 0.69 -25.45 -0.79
C PRO A 39 0.04 -24.43 0.15
N ILE A 40 -1.02 -23.76 -0.32
CA ILE A 40 -1.80 -22.79 0.46
C ILE A 40 -3.26 -23.22 0.46
N ALA A 41 -3.85 -23.35 1.65
CA ALA A 41 -5.26 -23.67 1.80
C ALA A 41 -6.15 -22.44 1.60
N ARG A 42 -7.34 -22.63 1.04
CA ARG A 42 -8.39 -21.62 0.98
C ARG A 42 -8.65 -21.00 2.36
N GLY A 43 -8.77 -19.67 2.39
CA GLY A 43 -9.01 -18.89 3.61
C GLY A 43 -7.76 -18.48 4.37
N SER A 44 -6.58 -18.95 3.96
CA SER A 44 -5.29 -18.51 4.52
C SER A 44 -5.08 -17.01 4.29
N VAL A 45 -4.63 -16.30 5.32
CA VAL A 45 -4.13 -14.92 5.16
C VAL A 45 -2.74 -14.99 4.51
N LEU A 46 -2.52 -14.15 3.49
CA LEU A 46 -1.29 -14.10 2.71
C LEU A 46 -0.47 -12.85 2.99
N LEU A 47 -1.15 -11.71 3.15
CA LEU A 47 -0.54 -10.42 3.43
C LEU A 47 -1.49 -9.62 4.34
N ILE A 48 -0.91 -8.95 5.34
CA ILE A 48 -1.53 -7.80 6.02
C ILE A 48 -0.56 -6.65 5.83
N GLU A 49 -0.98 -5.57 5.19
CA GLU A 49 -0.15 -4.39 4.98
C GLU A 49 -0.89 -3.14 5.45
N HIS A 50 -0.24 -2.32 6.28
CA HIS A 50 -0.71 -0.96 6.53
C HIS A 50 -0.50 -0.14 5.26
N VAL A 51 -1.53 0.50 4.75
CA VAL A 51 -1.49 1.27 3.51
C VAL A 51 -1.69 2.75 3.77
N VAL A 52 -1.13 3.59 2.90
CA VAL A 52 -1.51 5.00 2.87
C VAL A 52 -2.96 5.09 2.41
N PHE A 53 -3.81 5.71 3.21
CA PHE A 53 -5.25 5.88 2.93
C PHE A 53 -5.62 7.36 2.94
N GLY A 54 -6.33 7.82 1.91
CA GLY A 54 -6.76 9.21 1.81
C GLY A 54 -7.15 9.62 0.41
N THR A 55 -6.98 10.90 0.09
CA THR A 55 -7.19 11.47 -1.25
C THR A 55 -5.94 11.32 -2.12
N HIS A 56 -6.06 11.60 -3.42
CA HIS A 56 -4.90 11.71 -4.31
C HIS A 56 -3.82 12.67 -3.76
N ALA A 57 -4.23 13.79 -3.15
CA ALA A 57 -3.30 14.75 -2.56
C ALA A 57 -2.52 14.15 -1.37
N ASP A 58 -3.17 13.32 -0.56
CA ASP A 58 -2.55 12.64 0.58
C ASP A 58 -1.53 11.60 0.10
N ILE A 59 -1.90 10.78 -0.89
CA ILE A 59 -0.99 9.80 -1.52
C ILE A 59 0.21 10.53 -2.14
N SER A 60 -0.04 11.57 -2.92
CA SER A 60 1.00 12.38 -3.57
C SER A 60 1.97 13.01 -2.54
N LYS A 61 1.45 13.45 -1.39
CA LYS A 61 2.26 13.94 -0.27
C LYS A 61 3.09 12.82 0.37
N ALA A 62 2.51 11.63 0.59
CA ALA A 62 3.24 10.49 1.13
C ALA A 62 4.43 10.14 0.25
N LEU A 63 4.23 10.03 -1.06
CA LEU A 63 5.31 9.72 -1.99
C LEU A 63 6.41 10.79 -2.06
N ARG A 64 6.07 12.08 -1.99
CA ARG A 64 7.08 13.15 -1.94
C ARG A 64 7.89 13.17 -0.65
N THR A 65 7.35 12.62 0.44
CA THR A 65 7.99 12.67 1.77
C THR A 65 8.69 11.38 2.18
N ASP A 66 8.39 10.29 1.47
CA ASP A 66 8.95 8.95 1.69
C ASP A 66 9.58 8.43 0.38
N THR A 67 10.89 8.66 0.23
CA THR A 67 11.63 8.26 -0.96
C THR A 67 11.67 6.75 -1.13
N ALA A 68 11.68 5.99 -0.04
CA ALA A 68 11.63 4.53 -0.08
C ALA A 68 10.30 4.04 -0.65
N LEU A 69 9.18 4.65 -0.25
CA LEU A 69 7.87 4.36 -0.84
C LEU A 69 7.81 4.72 -2.32
N ALA A 70 8.33 5.89 -2.70
CA ALA A 70 8.35 6.31 -4.10
C ALA A 70 9.22 5.40 -4.99
N GLN A 71 10.32 4.88 -4.46
CA GLN A 71 11.21 3.94 -5.14
C GLN A 71 10.63 2.52 -5.23
N ALA A 72 9.85 2.10 -4.23
CA ALA A 72 9.24 0.78 -4.19
C ALA A 72 8.08 0.58 -5.18
N LEU A 73 7.60 1.66 -5.81
CA LEU A 73 6.47 1.66 -6.74
C LEU A 73 6.94 1.97 -8.15
N HIS A 74 6.48 1.24 -9.17
CA HIS A 74 6.79 1.53 -10.57
C HIS A 74 5.52 1.84 -11.37
N PRO A 75 5.56 2.81 -12.30
CA PRO A 75 4.45 3.03 -13.22
C PRO A 75 4.22 1.79 -14.11
N ARG A 76 3.00 1.24 -14.13
CA ARG A 76 2.65 0.02 -14.89
C ARG A 76 2.12 0.29 -16.30
N THR A 77 2.59 1.34 -16.96
CA THR A 77 2.12 1.70 -18.31
C THR A 77 2.97 0.99 -19.38
N PRO A 78 2.41 0.53 -20.51
CA PRO A 78 3.17 -0.11 -21.61
C PRO A 78 4.36 0.72 -22.11
N GLU A 79 4.27 2.04 -21.96
CA GLU A 79 5.37 2.99 -22.10
C GLU A 79 6.29 2.97 -20.87
N MET A 80 6.81 1.80 -20.47
CA MET A 80 7.72 1.58 -19.31
C MET A 80 9.09 2.29 -19.43
N MET A 81 9.15 3.37 -20.21
CA MET A 81 10.29 4.19 -20.56
C MET A 81 10.05 5.67 -20.22
N LEU A 82 9.19 5.96 -19.23
CA LEU A 82 9.11 7.30 -18.65
C LEU A 82 10.19 7.42 -17.57
N LYS A 83 11.26 8.15 -17.86
CA LYS A 83 12.21 8.58 -16.83
C LYS A 83 11.87 10.01 -16.43
N PRO A 84 12.02 10.38 -15.13
CA PRO A 84 12.01 11.79 -14.77
C PRO A 84 13.08 12.51 -15.59
N ALA A 85 12.79 13.71 -16.09
CA ALA A 85 13.79 14.52 -16.78
C ALA A 85 15.05 14.69 -15.90
N GLU A 86 16.18 14.12 -16.32
CA GLU A 86 17.45 14.24 -15.60
C GLU A 86 18.06 15.62 -15.88
N ALA A 87 18.66 16.24 -14.85
CA ALA A 87 19.47 17.43 -15.02
C ALA A 87 20.84 17.04 -15.64
N ASN A 88 20.86 16.90 -16.97
CA ASN A 88 22.02 16.66 -17.84
C ASN A 88 22.76 15.31 -17.72
N GLY A 89 22.88 14.62 -18.86
CA GLY A 89 24.11 13.89 -19.18
C GLY A 89 24.03 12.44 -19.66
N GLY A 90 23.16 12.12 -20.62
CA GLY A 90 23.43 11.10 -21.65
C GLY A 90 23.05 9.64 -21.35
N ASP A 91 22.06 9.13 -22.09
CA ASP A 91 22.24 8.06 -23.11
C ASP A 91 20.91 7.88 -23.88
N ALA A 92 20.98 7.80 -25.20
CA ALA A 92 19.84 7.87 -26.11
C ALA A 92 19.25 6.47 -26.38
N ARG A 93 18.34 6.02 -25.52
CA ARG A 93 17.28 5.07 -25.88
C ARG A 93 15.94 5.77 -25.65
N ALA A 94 15.04 5.69 -26.64
CA ALA A 94 13.82 6.49 -26.76
C ALA A 94 12.89 6.40 -25.53
N THR A 95 13.16 7.24 -24.53
CA THR A 95 12.32 7.47 -23.34
C THR A 95 11.70 8.85 -23.48
N LYS A 96 10.37 8.98 -23.36
CA LYS A 96 9.71 10.29 -23.33
C LYS A 96 10.05 10.95 -22.00
N GLU A 97 10.76 12.08 -22.04
CA GLU A 97 11.02 12.89 -20.85
C GLU A 97 9.69 13.41 -20.31
N VAL A 98 9.42 13.15 -19.03
CA VAL A 98 8.23 13.64 -18.31
C VAL A 98 8.65 14.42 -17.08
N SER A 99 7.80 15.37 -16.67
CA SER A 99 8.03 16.10 -15.43
C SER A 99 7.94 15.16 -14.22
N GLU A 100 8.62 15.52 -13.13
CA GLU A 100 8.54 14.76 -11.87
C GLU A 100 7.09 14.62 -11.40
N ALA A 101 6.27 15.67 -11.56
CA ALA A 101 4.86 15.63 -11.21
C ALA A 101 4.06 14.61 -12.03
N GLU A 102 4.27 14.56 -13.35
CA GLU A 102 3.62 13.57 -14.24
C GLU A 102 4.06 12.15 -13.90
N PHE A 103 5.36 11.94 -13.63
CA PHE A 103 5.89 10.64 -13.24
C PHE A 103 5.29 10.16 -11.90
N MET A 104 5.15 11.06 -10.93
CA MET A 104 4.52 10.75 -9.65
C MET A 104 3.04 10.41 -9.80
N ASN A 105 2.29 11.15 -10.63
CA ASN A 105 0.90 10.83 -10.91
C ASN A 105 0.77 9.46 -11.60
N ALA A 106 1.64 9.14 -12.56
CA ALA A 106 1.64 7.84 -13.21
C ALA A 106 1.86 6.67 -12.21
N LYS A 107 2.73 6.84 -11.20
CA LYS A 107 2.87 5.85 -10.11
C LYS A 107 1.57 5.69 -9.33
N ILE A 108 0.90 6.80 -8.99
CA ILE A 108 -0.36 6.79 -8.25
C ILE A 108 -1.45 6.10 -9.08
N ASP A 109 -1.65 6.51 -10.32
CA ASP A 109 -2.72 6.01 -11.18
C ASP A 109 -2.60 4.52 -11.51
N SER A 110 -1.38 3.99 -11.51
CA SER A 110 -1.12 2.57 -11.83
C SER A 110 -1.01 1.65 -10.61
N ASN A 111 -0.90 2.18 -9.40
CA ASN A 111 -0.72 1.37 -8.19
C ASN A 111 -1.76 1.64 -7.09
N ALA A 112 -2.43 2.79 -7.08
CA ALA A 112 -3.39 3.10 -6.04
C ALA A 112 -4.75 2.42 -6.31
N PHE A 113 -5.37 1.91 -5.24
CA PHE A 113 -6.71 1.34 -5.29
C PHE A 113 -7.76 2.41 -4.99
N CYS A 114 -8.53 2.78 -6.00
CA CYS A 114 -9.59 3.78 -5.88
C CYS A 114 -10.92 3.15 -5.45
N GLY A 115 -11.51 3.74 -4.41
CA GLY A 115 -12.86 3.43 -3.95
C GLY A 115 -13.91 4.29 -4.66
N PRO A 116 -15.20 3.93 -4.56
CA PRO A 116 -16.29 4.65 -5.23
C PRO A 116 -16.50 6.07 -4.70
N ASP A 117 -16.03 6.36 -3.49
CA ASP A 117 -16.05 7.68 -2.84
C ASP A 117 -14.83 8.56 -3.21
N GLY A 118 -13.96 8.10 -4.13
CA GLY A 118 -12.73 8.78 -4.50
C GLY A 118 -11.58 8.59 -3.51
N SER A 119 -11.77 7.83 -2.43
CA SER A 119 -10.68 7.48 -1.53
C SER A 119 -9.69 6.53 -2.22
N MET A 120 -8.41 6.65 -1.88
CA MET A 120 -7.31 5.88 -2.46
C MET A 120 -6.58 5.11 -1.38
N ARG A 121 -6.05 3.93 -1.75
CA ARG A 121 -5.17 3.11 -0.92
C ARG A 121 -3.89 2.81 -1.68
N LEU A 122 -2.74 2.95 -1.04
CA LEU A 122 -1.45 2.64 -1.65
C LEU A 122 -0.53 1.91 -0.68
N GLY A 123 -0.05 0.74 -1.10
CA GLY A 123 0.95 -0.06 -0.42
C GLY A 123 1.87 -0.75 -1.43
N PRO A 124 3.19 -0.73 -1.24
CA PRO A 124 4.14 -1.32 -2.18
C PRO A 124 4.07 -2.84 -2.24
N SER A 125 3.52 -3.52 -1.22
CA SER A 125 3.44 -4.99 -1.18
C SER A 125 2.16 -5.51 -1.81
N VAL A 126 1.01 -4.94 -1.42
CA VAL A 126 -0.31 -5.35 -1.94
C VAL A 126 -0.39 -5.13 -3.44
N THR A 127 0.28 -4.11 -3.97
CA THR A 127 0.25 -3.81 -5.40
C THR A 127 0.92 -4.90 -6.25
N ARG A 128 1.88 -5.67 -5.72
CA ARG A 128 2.67 -6.65 -6.50
C ARG A 128 1.89 -7.88 -6.98
N PHE A 129 0.68 -8.08 -6.47
CA PHE A 129 -0.21 -9.13 -6.92
C PHE A 129 -0.85 -8.73 -8.24
N ASN A 130 -0.76 -9.61 -9.23
CA ASN A 130 -1.31 -9.35 -10.56
C ASN A 130 -2.81 -9.63 -10.64
N HIS A 131 -3.38 -9.22 -11.77
CA HIS A 131 -4.78 -9.42 -12.07
C HIS A 131 -5.05 -10.84 -12.59
N SER A 132 -6.12 -11.47 -12.10
CA SER A 132 -6.78 -12.57 -12.81
C SER A 132 -8.30 -12.40 -12.73
N CYS A 133 -9.00 -12.70 -13.82
CA CYS A 133 -10.45 -12.76 -13.86
C CYS A 133 -11.01 -14.00 -13.12
N ASP A 134 -10.22 -15.06 -12.95
CA ASP A 134 -10.49 -16.19 -12.05
C ASP A 134 -9.39 -16.27 -10.98
N PRO A 135 -9.38 -15.31 -10.04
CA PRO A 135 -8.29 -15.15 -9.09
C PRO A 135 -8.22 -16.32 -8.10
N ASN A 136 -7.05 -16.52 -7.52
CA ASN A 136 -6.84 -17.40 -6.37
C ASN A 136 -6.66 -16.66 -5.04
N ALA A 137 -6.60 -15.33 -5.09
CA ALA A 137 -6.62 -14.47 -3.92
C ALA A 137 -7.66 -13.35 -4.03
N ILE A 138 -7.95 -12.71 -2.91
CA ILE A 138 -8.74 -11.49 -2.85
C ILE A 138 -8.12 -10.52 -1.86
N VAL A 139 -8.18 -9.23 -2.17
CA VAL A 139 -7.80 -8.15 -1.26
C VAL A 139 -9.05 -7.55 -0.61
N ARG A 140 -8.99 -7.33 0.70
CA ARG A 140 -9.99 -6.57 1.47
C ARG A 140 -9.30 -5.44 2.21
N TYR A 141 -10.00 -4.32 2.34
CA TYR A 141 -9.52 -3.18 3.10
C TYR A 141 -10.25 -3.08 4.44
N VAL A 142 -9.48 -3.10 5.51
CA VAL A 142 -9.94 -2.87 6.89
C VAL A 142 -9.50 -1.49 7.32
N TYR A 143 -10.31 -0.79 8.10
CA TYR A 143 -9.98 0.53 8.62
C TYR A 143 -10.18 0.56 10.12
N GLU A 144 -9.22 1.18 10.80
CA GLU A 144 -9.31 1.41 12.24
C GLU A 144 -9.25 2.89 12.53
N GLU A 145 -10.17 3.37 13.36
CA GLU A 145 -10.16 4.72 13.89
C GLU A 145 -9.63 4.68 15.33
N THR A 146 -8.40 5.16 15.53
CA THR A 146 -7.82 5.23 16.87
C THR A 146 -7.87 6.67 17.39
N VAL A 147 -8.43 6.85 18.58
CA VAL A 147 -8.27 8.10 19.33
C VAL A 147 -6.84 8.18 19.82
N TYR A 148 -6.14 9.28 19.54
CA TYR A 148 -4.75 9.40 19.97
C TYR A 148 -4.64 9.41 21.50
N LYS A 149 -3.82 8.53 22.09
CA LYS A 149 -3.59 8.48 23.55
C LYS A 149 -3.04 9.77 24.15
N HIS A 150 -2.22 10.49 23.39
CA HIS A 150 -1.49 11.68 23.87
C HIS A 150 -1.76 12.94 23.05
N ARG A 151 -2.75 12.94 22.14
CA ARG A 151 -3.01 14.05 21.22
C ARG A 151 -4.51 14.26 21.06
N GLN A 152 -4.95 15.48 20.74
CA GLN A 152 -6.36 15.67 20.35
C GLN A 152 -6.61 15.19 18.92
N GLY A 153 -7.74 14.51 18.73
CA GLY A 153 -8.21 14.02 17.44
C GLY A 153 -8.17 12.49 17.34
N TYR A 154 -8.49 12.00 16.16
CA TYR A 154 -8.40 10.58 15.81
C TYR A 154 -7.49 10.42 14.60
N ARG A 155 -6.92 9.23 14.45
CA ARG A 155 -6.30 8.77 13.21
C ARG A 155 -7.20 7.72 12.57
N LYS A 156 -7.13 7.64 11.25
CA LYS A 156 -7.77 6.58 10.48
C LYS A 156 -6.68 5.85 9.70
N ASP A 157 -6.44 4.60 10.06
CA ASP A 157 -5.44 3.76 9.41
C ASP A 157 -6.14 2.73 8.52
N GLY A 158 -5.62 2.56 7.31
CA GLY A 158 -6.09 1.55 6.35
C GLY A 158 -5.16 0.36 6.32
N PHE A 159 -5.73 -0.83 6.15
CA PHE A 159 -5.00 -2.08 6.04
C PHE A 159 -5.50 -2.88 4.84
N ALA A 160 -4.59 -3.24 3.95
CA ALA A 160 -4.85 -4.24 2.92
C ALA A 160 -4.64 -5.63 3.49
N VAL A 161 -5.63 -6.50 3.35
CA VAL A 161 -5.57 -7.89 3.78
C VAL A 161 -5.84 -8.79 2.58
N VAL A 162 -4.85 -9.62 2.22
CA VAL A 162 -4.96 -10.57 1.11
C VAL A 162 -5.23 -11.95 1.66
N TYR A 163 -6.27 -12.61 1.14
CA TYR A 163 -6.63 -13.99 1.49
C TYR A 163 -6.57 -14.88 0.27
N ALA A 164 -6.21 -16.15 0.44
CA ALA A 164 -6.46 -17.18 -0.55
C ALA A 164 -7.97 -17.46 -0.65
N CYS A 165 -8.55 -17.34 -1.85
CA CYS A 165 -9.98 -17.62 -2.06
C CYS A 165 -10.25 -19.05 -2.57
N LYS A 166 -9.20 -19.75 -3.03
CA LYS A 166 -9.15 -21.18 -3.34
C LYS A 166 -7.83 -21.78 -2.85
N ASP A 167 -7.72 -23.10 -2.88
CA ASP A 167 -6.44 -23.76 -2.65
C ASP A 167 -5.46 -23.37 -3.77
N VAL A 168 -4.19 -23.15 -3.42
CA VAL A 168 -3.13 -22.73 -4.36
C VAL A 168 -2.00 -23.75 -4.32
N SER A 169 -1.62 -24.26 -5.49
CA SER A 169 -0.51 -25.21 -5.60
C SER A 169 0.84 -24.50 -5.54
N PRO A 170 1.92 -25.19 -5.12
CA PRO A 170 3.28 -24.64 -5.20
C PRO A 170 3.62 -24.19 -6.64
N GLY A 171 4.23 -23.02 -6.76
CA GLY A 171 4.63 -22.42 -8.04
C GLY A 171 3.53 -21.66 -8.77
N GLU A 172 2.27 -21.74 -8.34
CA GLU A 172 1.20 -20.93 -8.93
C GLU A 172 1.38 -19.44 -8.63
N GLU A 173 1.10 -18.60 -9.61
CA GLU A 173 1.00 -17.16 -9.41
C GLU A 173 -0.25 -16.83 -8.58
N ILE A 174 -0.08 -15.93 -7.62
CA ILE A 174 -1.14 -15.46 -6.74
C ILE A 174 -1.67 -14.14 -7.26
N CYS A 175 -2.90 -14.19 -7.76
CA CYS A 175 -3.58 -13.07 -8.38
C CYS A 175 -4.89 -12.78 -7.66
N TYR A 176 -5.23 -11.49 -7.54
CA TYR A 176 -6.59 -11.07 -7.19
C TYR A 176 -7.23 -10.32 -8.36
N GLN A 177 -8.54 -10.11 -8.29
CA GLN A 177 -9.25 -9.35 -9.32
C GLN A 177 -9.08 -7.84 -9.06
N TYR A 178 -8.64 -7.11 -10.07
CA TYR A 178 -8.62 -5.64 -10.04
C TYR A 178 -10.03 -5.09 -10.19
N ASN A 179 -10.22 -3.81 -9.87
CA ASN A 179 -11.51 -3.13 -10.06
C ASN A 179 -11.99 -3.31 -11.53
N PRO A 180 -13.27 -3.65 -11.79
CA PRO A 180 -13.78 -3.83 -13.16
C PRO A 180 -13.49 -2.66 -14.08
N TYR A 181 -13.53 -1.43 -13.57
CA TYR A 181 -13.22 -0.22 -14.33
C TYR A 181 -11.74 -0.15 -14.76
N ALA A 182 -10.85 -0.85 -14.05
CA ALA A 182 -9.44 -0.94 -14.39
C ALA A 182 -9.15 -1.98 -15.47
N HIS A 183 -10.10 -2.85 -15.83
CA HIS A 183 -9.88 -3.91 -16.81
C HIS A 183 -9.63 -3.36 -18.22
N ASP A 184 -10.15 -2.18 -18.55
CA ASP A 184 -9.87 -1.52 -19.84
C ASP A 184 -8.55 -0.72 -19.82
N MET A 185 -7.90 -0.60 -18.66
CA MET A 185 -6.63 0.11 -18.48
C MET A 185 -5.40 -0.76 -18.79
N PHE A 186 -5.58 -2.08 -18.99
CA PHE A 186 -4.51 -3.00 -19.36
C PHE A 186 -5.01 -4.12 -20.28
N SER A 187 -4.11 -4.72 -21.06
CA SER A 187 -4.45 -5.81 -21.96
C SER A 187 -4.61 -7.12 -21.18
N CYS A 188 -5.84 -7.45 -20.79
CA CYS A 188 -6.16 -8.75 -20.21
C CYS A 188 -6.58 -9.74 -21.32
N ALA A 189 -5.96 -10.92 -21.36
CA ALA A 189 -6.24 -11.97 -22.34
C ALA A 189 -7.41 -12.89 -21.93
N CYS A 190 -8.36 -12.42 -21.10
CA CYS A 190 -9.48 -13.24 -20.69
C CYS A 190 -10.59 -13.26 -21.76
N PRO A 191 -11.26 -14.40 -21.99
CA PRO A 191 -12.37 -14.49 -22.95
C PRO A 191 -13.69 -13.93 -22.39
N MET A 192 -13.72 -13.43 -21.15
CA MET A 192 -14.95 -13.06 -20.45
C MET A 192 -15.45 -11.67 -20.87
N SER A 193 -16.77 -11.54 -21.02
CA SER A 193 -17.47 -10.27 -21.19
C SER A 193 -17.48 -9.44 -19.89
N MET A 194 -17.80 -8.15 -19.98
CA MET A 194 -17.95 -7.28 -18.79
C MET A 194 -18.98 -7.80 -17.78
N SER A 195 -20.10 -8.36 -18.24
CA SER A 195 -21.12 -8.92 -17.34
C SER A 195 -20.62 -10.18 -16.63
N GLN A 196 -19.87 -11.04 -17.32
CA GLN A 196 -19.25 -12.22 -16.73
C GLN A 196 -18.19 -11.83 -15.70
N ARG A 197 -17.40 -10.79 -15.97
CA ARG A 197 -16.41 -10.25 -15.02
C ARG A 197 -17.08 -9.73 -13.75
N GLN A 198 -18.19 -8.99 -13.87
CA GLN A 198 -18.95 -8.49 -12.71
C GLN A 198 -19.53 -9.63 -11.88
N GLN A 199 -20.16 -10.62 -12.52
CA GLN A 199 -20.69 -11.79 -11.82
C GLN A 199 -19.61 -12.56 -11.07
N MET A 200 -18.43 -12.71 -11.68
CA MET A 200 -17.29 -13.34 -11.02
C MET A 200 -16.80 -12.52 -9.82
N GLN A 201 -16.75 -11.20 -9.95
CA GLN A 201 -16.38 -10.31 -8.84
C GLN A 201 -17.36 -10.43 -7.67
N ASP A 202 -18.66 -10.42 -7.94
CA ASP A 202 -19.70 -10.55 -6.91
C ASP A 202 -19.59 -11.90 -6.20
N LYS A 203 -19.33 -12.98 -6.95
CA LYS A 203 -19.09 -14.31 -6.41
C LYS A 203 -17.82 -14.35 -5.55
N ASN A 204 -16.72 -13.78 -6.03
CA ASN A 204 -15.44 -13.73 -5.31
C ASN A 204 -15.56 -12.91 -4.01
N ALA A 205 -16.31 -11.81 -4.04
CA ALA A 205 -16.60 -11.02 -2.86
C ALA A 205 -17.31 -11.85 -1.78
N GLN A 206 -18.19 -12.78 -2.16
CA GLN A 206 -18.86 -13.69 -1.23
C GLN A 206 -17.94 -14.77 -0.65
N VAL A 207 -16.88 -15.17 -1.37
CA VAL A 207 -15.96 -16.24 -0.92
C VAL A 207 -15.28 -15.87 0.39
N VAL A 208 -14.84 -14.62 0.54
CA VAL A 208 -14.29 -14.08 1.80
C VAL A 208 -15.38 -13.35 2.58
N GLY A 209 -16.54 -13.99 2.68
CA GLY A 209 -17.65 -13.54 3.51
C GLY A 209 -17.35 -13.66 5.02
N PRO A 210 -18.36 -13.43 5.87
CA PRO A 210 -18.23 -13.47 7.33
C PRO A 210 -17.47 -14.68 7.89
N PRO A 211 -17.60 -15.91 7.36
CA PRO A 211 -16.89 -17.07 7.93
C PRO A 211 -15.36 -16.99 7.84
N ILE A 212 -14.79 -16.57 6.70
CA ILE A 212 -13.32 -16.45 6.57
C ILE A 212 -12.80 -15.29 7.40
N PHE A 213 -13.57 -14.20 7.48
CA PHE A 213 -13.22 -13.06 8.32
C PHE A 213 -13.25 -13.43 9.82
N GLU A 214 -14.32 -14.09 10.27
CA GLU A 214 -14.48 -14.58 11.64
C GLU A 214 -13.34 -15.53 12.03
N ALA A 215 -13.02 -16.51 11.16
CA ALA A 215 -11.95 -17.47 11.41
C ALA A 215 -10.58 -16.81 11.59
N ASN A 216 -10.35 -15.65 10.97
CA ASN A 216 -9.10 -14.92 11.05
C ASN A 216 -9.17 -13.69 11.99
N ARG A 217 -10.32 -13.36 12.58
CA ARG A 217 -10.53 -12.11 13.33
C ARG A 217 -9.46 -11.87 14.38
N SER A 218 -9.28 -12.84 15.29
CA SER A 218 -8.33 -12.72 16.39
C SER A 218 -6.89 -12.48 15.92
N PHE A 219 -6.50 -13.14 14.82
CA PHE A 219 -5.18 -12.94 14.22
C PHE A 219 -5.02 -11.53 13.62
N LEU A 220 -6.03 -11.06 12.87
CA LEU A 220 -6.03 -9.71 12.28
C LEU A 220 -6.02 -8.62 13.35
N GLU A 221 -6.90 -8.74 14.35
CA GLU A 221 -7.00 -7.80 15.47
C GLU A 221 -5.69 -7.72 16.24
N SER A 222 -5.04 -8.86 16.50
CA SER A 222 -3.74 -8.91 17.17
C SER A 222 -2.65 -8.19 16.37
N ALA A 223 -2.55 -8.46 15.06
CA ALA A 223 -1.56 -7.83 14.20
C ALA A 223 -1.78 -6.32 14.06
N ILE A 224 -3.03 -5.90 13.83
CA ILE A 224 -3.41 -4.50 13.64
C ILE A 224 -3.28 -3.72 14.95
N SER A 225 -3.81 -4.24 16.06
CA SER A 225 -3.73 -3.58 17.36
C SER A 225 -2.29 -3.36 17.80
N LYS A 226 -1.42 -4.37 17.65
CA LYS A 226 0.02 -4.25 17.90
C LYS A 226 0.64 -3.10 17.11
N TYR A 227 0.37 -3.04 15.80
CA TYR A 227 0.89 -1.97 14.95
C TYR A 227 0.39 -0.59 15.40
N LEU A 228 -0.90 -0.48 15.70
CA LEU A 228 -1.52 0.76 16.14
C LEU A 228 -0.90 1.26 17.45
N ASP A 229 -0.69 0.36 18.42
CA ASP A 229 -0.04 0.67 19.69
C ASP A 229 1.40 1.14 19.49
N ASP A 230 2.18 0.43 18.65
CA ASP A 230 3.55 0.81 18.34
C ASP A 230 3.62 2.19 17.68
N LYS A 231 2.69 2.50 16.77
CA LYS A 231 2.66 3.74 15.99
C LYS A 231 2.34 4.98 16.82
N GLU A 232 1.47 4.91 17.82
CA GLU A 232 1.11 6.08 18.66
C GLU A 232 2.31 6.66 19.42
N GLY A 233 3.34 5.85 19.63
CA GLY A 233 4.52 6.21 20.37
C GLY A 233 5.70 6.61 19.51
N THR A 234 5.66 6.72 18.19
CA THR A 234 6.91 6.90 17.42
C THR A 234 7.33 8.36 17.20
N CYS A 235 8.65 8.58 17.20
CA CYS A 235 9.24 9.87 16.87
C CYS A 235 9.15 10.12 15.37
N ALA A 236 8.57 11.25 14.96
CA ALA A 236 8.42 11.62 13.55
C ALA A 236 9.75 11.85 12.80
N HIS A 237 10.87 11.96 13.52
CA HIS A 237 12.20 12.14 12.94
C HIS A 237 13.01 10.83 12.86
N CYS A 238 13.08 10.07 13.95
CA CYS A 238 13.95 8.88 14.02
C CYS A 238 13.22 7.55 14.25
N GLY A 239 11.90 7.55 14.41
CA GLY A 239 11.09 6.34 14.59
C GLY A 239 11.11 5.71 15.99
N ASN A 240 12.00 6.13 16.90
CA ASN A 240 12.05 5.60 18.26
C ASN A 240 10.77 5.85 19.06
N GLN A 241 10.47 4.98 20.02
CA GLN A 241 9.34 5.16 20.95
C GLN A 241 9.54 6.37 21.87
N VAL A 242 8.49 7.18 22.01
CA VAL A 242 8.42 8.49 22.64
C VAL A 242 6.98 8.80 23.06
N GLN A 243 6.83 9.49 24.18
CA GLN A 243 5.55 10.01 24.65
C GLN A 243 5.43 11.53 24.52
N ARG A 244 6.51 12.20 24.10
CA ARG A 244 6.57 13.66 24.00
C ARG A 244 6.01 14.14 22.66
N ILE A 245 4.94 14.91 22.74
CA ILE A 245 4.27 15.52 21.59
C ILE A 245 4.81 16.93 21.31
N CYS A 246 4.68 17.39 20.07
CA CYS A 246 4.92 18.78 19.72
C CYS A 246 3.93 19.68 20.47
N THR A 247 4.40 20.56 21.34
CA THR A 247 3.54 21.46 22.14
C THR A 247 2.81 22.52 21.32
N GLY A 248 3.21 22.74 20.06
CA GLY A 248 2.54 23.69 19.17
C GLY A 248 1.23 23.13 18.63
N CYS A 249 1.30 22.05 17.87
CA CYS A 249 0.15 21.45 17.20
C CYS A 249 -0.42 20.23 17.91
N GLU A 250 0.36 19.59 18.79
CA GLU A 250 0.05 18.31 19.42
C GLU A 250 -0.24 17.19 18.42
N THR A 251 0.23 17.27 17.16
CA THR A 251 -0.09 16.27 16.12
C THR A 251 1.06 15.34 15.76
N VAL A 252 2.27 15.55 16.29
CA VAL A 252 3.48 14.74 16.05
C VAL A 252 4.27 14.56 17.35
N SER A 253 5.16 13.56 17.43
CA SER A 253 6.00 13.28 18.61
C SER A 253 7.48 13.29 18.27
N TYR A 254 8.31 13.68 19.23
CA TYR A 254 9.77 13.73 19.08
C TYR A 254 10.49 13.23 20.33
N CYS A 255 11.66 12.58 20.16
CA CYS A 255 12.49 12.18 21.30
C CYS A 255 12.90 13.38 22.16
N ASN A 256 13.30 14.45 21.47
CA ASN A 256 13.86 15.66 22.02
C ASN A 256 13.85 16.79 20.97
N ALA A 257 14.34 17.97 21.38
CA ALA A 257 14.44 19.15 20.51
C ALA A 257 15.33 18.93 19.26
N VAL A 258 16.30 18.00 19.30
CA VAL A 258 17.15 17.68 18.14
C VAL A 258 16.31 17.01 17.05
N CYS A 259 15.54 15.99 17.40
CA CYS A 259 14.61 15.32 16.48
C CYS A 259 13.54 16.29 15.94
N GLN A 260 12.99 17.15 16.80
CA GLN A 260 12.04 18.17 16.35
C GLN A 260 12.66 19.14 15.33
N LYS A 261 13.87 19.64 15.60
CA LYS A 261 14.59 20.53 14.68
C LYS A 261 14.93 19.83 13.36
N GLY A 262 15.27 18.55 13.41
CA GLY A 262 15.56 17.75 12.21
C GLY A 262 14.34 17.60 11.29
N ASP A 263 13.15 17.38 11.86
CA ASP A 263 11.90 17.29 11.09
C ASP A 263 11.28 18.66 10.75
N TRP A 264 11.79 19.75 11.36
CA TRP A 264 11.16 21.07 11.28
C TRP A 264 10.94 21.59 9.86
N GLN A 265 11.84 21.30 8.92
CA GLN A 265 11.66 21.74 7.53
C GLN A 265 10.38 21.19 6.89
N ARG A 266 10.01 19.95 7.24
CA ARG A 266 8.78 19.28 6.77
C ARG A 266 7.58 19.64 7.64
N HIS A 267 7.78 19.70 8.96
CA HIS A 267 6.70 19.91 9.93
C HIS A 267 6.18 21.35 9.99
N LYS A 268 7.05 22.37 9.82
CA LYS A 268 6.70 23.79 10.05
C LYS A 268 5.46 24.25 9.26
N ALA A 269 5.31 23.77 8.03
CA ALA A 269 4.20 24.15 7.14
C ALA A 269 2.84 23.66 7.64
N ILE A 270 2.82 22.61 8.45
CA ILE A 270 1.61 21.96 8.97
C ILE A 270 1.46 22.11 10.49
N CYS A 271 2.46 22.67 11.18
CA CYS A 271 2.43 22.92 12.62
C CYS A 271 1.49 24.11 12.93
N LYS A 272 0.18 23.85 12.90
CA LYS A 272 -0.84 24.84 13.30
C LYS A 272 -0.90 24.88 14.82
N ARG A 273 -0.44 25.98 15.40
CA ARG A 273 -0.55 26.23 16.84
C ARG A 273 -2.03 26.24 17.21
N LYS A 274 -2.45 25.48 18.22
CA LYS A 274 -3.82 25.66 18.72
C LYS A 274 -3.97 27.11 19.15
N ALA A 275 -4.97 27.80 18.59
CA ALA A 275 -5.44 29.02 19.23
C ALA A 275 -5.90 28.59 20.62
N PHE A 276 -5.26 29.12 21.66
CA PHE A 276 -5.73 28.92 23.02
C PHE A 276 -7.16 29.48 23.06
N GLY A 277 -8.14 28.59 23.16
CA GLY A 277 -9.51 28.97 23.48
C GLY A 277 -9.52 29.49 24.91
N VAL A 278 -9.92 30.75 25.04
CA VAL A 278 -10.59 31.27 26.25
C VAL A 278 -12.00 30.70 26.26
#